data_AF-Q9SX02-F1
#
_entry.id   AF-Q9SX02-F1
#
_cell.length_a   1.000
_cell.length_b   1.000
_cell.length_c   1.000
_cell.angle_alpha   90.00
_cell.angle_beta   90.00
_cell.angle_gamma   90.00
#
_symmetry.space_group_name_H-M   'P 1'
#
loop_
_entity.id
_entity.type
_entity.pdbx_description
1 polymer ?
#
loop_
_entity_poly.entity_id
_entity_poly.type
_entity_poly.pdbx_seq_one_letter_code
_entity_poly.pdbx_strand_id
1 'polypeptide(L)'
;MDVNEEAMAAHKRAFLDFLDQDVGKGVYMQAVRDMVQNKRHRLIIGMDDLRNHNLDLARRVIRSPGEYMQPASDAVSEVAKNLDPKFLKEGERVMVGFSGPFGFHRVTPRDLMSSFIGTMVCVEGIVTKCSLVRPKVVKSVHFCPVTGAFLSREYRDITSFVGLPTGSVYPTRDDNGN
;
A
#
# COMPACT_ATOMS: atom_id res chain seq x y z
N MET A 1 19.00 -0.45 3.14
CA MET A 1 18.22 -0.66 4.37
C MET A 1 17.75 -2.09 4.31
N ASP A 2 18.42 -2.96 5.05
CA ASP A 2 17.97 -4.34 5.20
C ASP A 2 16.60 -4.31 5.85
N VAL A 3 15.59 -4.67 5.08
CA VAL A 3 14.24 -4.72 5.59
C VAL A 3 14.22 -5.88 6.57
N ASN A 4 14.06 -5.60 7.86
CA ASN A 4 13.99 -6.64 8.88
C ASN A 4 12.74 -7.49 8.61
N GLU A 5 12.91 -8.60 7.88
CA GLU A 5 11.82 -9.47 7.43
C GLU A 5 10.98 -9.98 8.59
N GLU A 6 11.62 -10.20 9.74
CA GLU A 6 10.95 -10.59 10.98
C GLU A 6 10.01 -9.48 11.50
N ALA A 7 10.44 -8.22 11.46
CA ALA A 7 9.61 -7.08 11.85
C ALA A 7 8.43 -6.88 10.87
N MET A 8 8.67 -7.03 9.57
CA MET A 8 7.59 -6.98 8.57
C MET A 8 6.56 -8.08 8.80
N ALA A 9 7.01 -9.31 9.05
CA ALA A 9 6.12 -10.44 9.32
C ALA A 9 5.30 -10.20 10.61
N ALA A 10 5.93 -9.65 11.65
CA ALA A 10 5.24 -9.29 12.89
C ALA A 10 4.18 -8.20 12.68
N HIS A 11 4.51 -7.14 11.93
CA HIS A 11 3.55 -6.08 11.58
C HIS A 11 2.40 -6.61 10.74
N LYS A 12 2.68 -7.47 9.77
CA LYS A 12 1.66 -8.12 8.95
C LYS A 12 0.70 -8.94 9.81
N ARG A 13 1.24 -9.71 10.76
CA ARG A 13 0.45 -10.49 11.73
C ARG A 13 -0.47 -9.60 12.55
N ALA A 14 0.03 -8.48 13.07
CA ALA A 14 -0.79 -7.54 13.84
C ALA A 14 -1.97 -6.97 13.02
N PHE A 15 -1.79 -6.75 11.72
CA PHE A 15 -2.90 -6.34 10.84
C PHE A 15 -3.85 -7.48 10.50
N LEU A 16 -3.37 -8.72 10.36
CA LEU A 16 -4.23 -9.90 10.20
C LEU A 16 -5.08 -10.10 11.46
N ASP A 17 -4.49 -10.02 12.64
CA ASP A 17 -5.19 -10.12 13.92
C ASP A 17 -6.27 -9.02 14.06
N PHE A 18 -5.99 -7.81 13.58
CA PHE A 18 -6.98 -6.73 13.52
C PHE A 18 -8.16 -7.04 12.59
N LEU A 19 -7.90 -7.65 11.42
CA LEU A 19 -8.94 -8.03 10.47
C LEU A 19 -9.74 -9.28 10.95
N ASP A 20 -9.09 -10.18 11.68
CA ASP A 20 -9.65 -11.44 12.18
C ASP A 20 -10.46 -11.28 13.47
N GLN A 21 -10.22 -10.25 14.27
CA GLN A 21 -11.03 -9.98 15.48
C GLN A 21 -12.53 -9.74 15.18
N ASP A 22 -12.88 -9.61 13.90
CA ASP A 22 -14.21 -9.32 13.40
C ASP A 22 -14.86 -10.54 12.68
N VAL A 23 -14.33 -11.77 12.89
CA VAL A 23 -14.89 -13.02 12.36
C VAL A 23 -16.28 -13.27 12.94
N GLY A 24 -17.30 -12.88 12.17
CA GLY A 24 -18.71 -13.21 12.41
C GLY A 24 -19.68 -12.03 12.34
N LYS A 25 -19.22 -10.77 12.53
CA LYS A 25 -20.05 -9.55 12.44
C LYS A 25 -19.31 -8.34 11.84
N GLY A 26 -18.12 -8.54 11.29
CA GLY A 26 -17.19 -7.46 11.10
C GLY A 26 -17.41 -6.51 9.94
N VAL A 27 -17.33 -5.23 10.25
CA VAL A 27 -17.45 -4.11 9.30
C VAL A 27 -16.34 -4.22 8.25
N TYR A 28 -15.14 -4.64 8.65
CA TYR A 28 -13.98 -4.75 7.76
C TYR A 28 -14.07 -5.94 6.81
N MET A 29 -14.54 -7.09 7.28
CA MET A 29 -14.73 -8.26 6.40
C MET A 29 -15.82 -8.01 5.35
N GLN A 30 -16.89 -7.31 5.73
CA GLN A 30 -17.89 -6.83 4.78
C GLN A 30 -17.29 -5.81 3.80
N ALA A 31 -16.53 -4.83 4.30
CA ALA A 31 -15.87 -3.84 3.45
C ALA A 31 -14.89 -4.48 2.45
N VAL A 32 -14.17 -5.55 2.83
CA VAL A 32 -13.31 -6.29 1.90
C VAL A 32 -14.14 -7.04 0.86
N ARG A 33 -15.26 -7.67 1.23
CA ARG A 33 -16.16 -8.30 0.25
C ARG A 33 -16.73 -7.28 -0.72
N ASP A 34 -17.20 -6.13 -0.23
CA ASP A 34 -17.72 -5.05 -1.06
C ASP A 34 -16.64 -4.49 -1.97
N MET A 35 -15.41 -4.35 -1.48
CA MET A 35 -14.25 -3.93 -2.26
C MET A 35 -13.99 -4.91 -3.42
N VAL A 36 -13.98 -6.22 -3.16
CA VAL A 36 -13.79 -7.27 -4.17
C VAL A 36 -14.92 -7.25 -5.21
N GLN A 37 -16.18 -7.20 -4.76
CA GLN A 37 -17.35 -7.14 -5.66
C GLN A 37 -17.34 -5.91 -6.57
N ASN A 38 -16.97 -4.74 -6.02
CA ASN A 38 -16.89 -3.48 -6.76
C ASN A 38 -15.58 -3.30 -7.54
N LYS A 39 -14.69 -4.31 -7.54
CA LYS A 39 -13.38 -4.28 -8.18
C LYS A 39 -12.51 -3.08 -7.76
N ARG A 40 -12.58 -2.71 -6.48
CA ARG A 40 -11.77 -1.62 -5.91
C ARG A 40 -10.46 -2.18 -5.36
N HIS A 41 -9.37 -1.45 -5.51
CA HIS A 41 -8.05 -1.88 -5.04
C HIS A 41 -7.58 -1.11 -3.80
N ARG A 42 -8.52 -0.57 -3.00
CA ARG A 42 -8.18 0.16 -1.78
C ARG A 42 -9.20 -0.08 -0.66
N LEU A 43 -8.70 -0.51 0.49
CA LEU A 43 -9.46 -0.59 1.74
C LEU A 43 -9.18 0.65 2.60
N ILE A 44 -10.20 1.22 3.24
CA ILE A 44 -10.05 2.32 4.20
C ILE A 44 -10.21 1.76 5.61
N ILE A 45 -9.21 1.98 6.45
CA ILE A 45 -9.17 1.58 7.86
C ILE A 45 -9.39 2.80 8.74
N GLY A 46 -10.32 2.70 9.69
CA GLY A 46 -10.56 3.70 10.71
C GLY A 46 -9.45 3.68 11.76
N MET A 47 -8.86 4.85 12.03
CA MET A 47 -7.84 5.00 13.07
C MET A 47 -8.41 4.80 14.48
N ASP A 48 -9.71 5.04 14.69
CA ASP A 48 -10.36 4.77 15.97
C ASP A 48 -10.50 3.29 16.24
N ASP A 49 -10.88 2.50 15.23
CA ASP A 49 -10.96 1.05 15.37
C ASP A 49 -9.58 0.45 15.63
N LEU A 50 -8.56 0.96 14.94
CA LEU A 50 -7.18 0.55 15.18
C LEU A 50 -6.71 0.91 16.60
N ARG A 51 -7.12 2.05 17.16
CA ARG A 51 -6.82 2.44 18.55
C ARG A 51 -7.53 1.56 19.56
N ASN A 52 -8.79 1.23 19.31
CA ASN A 52 -9.60 0.37 20.17
C ASN A 52 -9.03 -1.06 20.22
N HIS A 53 -8.50 -1.54 19.09
CA HIS A 53 -7.82 -2.82 18.99
C HIS A 53 -6.44 -2.79 19.67
N ASN A 54 -5.57 -1.90 19.21
CA ASN A 54 -4.20 -1.78 19.71
C ASN A 54 -3.70 -0.34 19.61
N LEU A 55 -3.67 0.33 20.76
CA LEU A 55 -3.22 1.71 20.89
C LEU A 55 -1.78 1.92 20.41
N ASP A 56 -0.90 0.95 20.63
CA ASP A 56 0.51 1.05 20.24
C ASP A 56 0.65 0.94 18.72
N LEU A 57 -0.06 -0.02 18.09
CA LEU A 57 -0.10 -0.15 16.63
C LEU A 57 -0.60 1.14 15.96
N ALA A 58 -1.72 1.70 16.44
CA ALA A 58 -2.27 2.94 15.90
C ALA A 58 -1.29 4.12 16.01
N ARG A 59 -0.53 4.22 17.11
CA ARG A 59 0.50 5.26 17.28
C ARG A 59 1.68 5.06 16.34
N ARG A 60 2.14 3.83 16.16
CA ARG A 60 3.28 3.50 15.30
C ARG A 60 2.97 3.70 13.82
N VAL A 61 1.75 3.36 13.38
CA VAL A 61 1.28 3.63 12.01
C VAL A 61 1.34 5.13 11.67
N ILE A 62 0.98 5.99 12.63
CA ILE A 62 1.06 7.45 12.44
C ILE A 62 2.53 7.92 12.43
N ARG A 63 3.38 7.41 13.34
CA ARG A 63 4.76 7.89 13.49
C ARG A 63 5.71 7.40 12.40
N SER A 64 5.55 6.17 11.95
CA SER A 64 6.44 5.53 10.99
C SER A 64 5.66 4.81 9.87
N PRO A 65 4.74 5.47 9.15
CA PRO A 65 3.91 4.83 8.12
C PRO A 65 4.71 4.02 7.09
N GLY A 66 5.93 4.43 6.73
CA GLY A 66 6.76 3.72 5.75
C GLY A 66 6.97 2.23 6.07
N GLU A 67 7.05 1.87 7.36
CA GLU A 67 7.23 0.48 7.81
C GLU A 67 5.92 -0.31 7.89
N TYR A 68 4.77 0.36 8.06
CA TYR A 68 3.47 -0.29 8.30
C TYR A 68 2.58 -0.34 7.06
N MET A 69 2.77 0.56 6.09
CA MET A 69 1.96 0.61 4.86
C MET A 69 2.06 -0.68 4.05
N GLN A 70 3.28 -1.21 3.92
CA GLN A 70 3.52 -2.42 3.13
C GLN A 70 2.94 -3.68 3.81
N PRO A 71 3.23 -3.96 5.10
CA PRO A 71 2.59 -5.06 5.82
C PRO A 71 1.06 -4.98 5.87
N ALA A 72 0.48 -3.79 6.01
CA ALA A 72 -0.98 -3.60 6.00
C ALA A 72 -1.58 -3.97 4.63
N SER A 73 -0.95 -3.52 3.54
CA SER A 73 -1.31 -3.86 2.16
C SER A 73 -1.24 -5.37 1.92
N ASP A 74 -0.19 -6.03 2.41
CA ASP A 74 0.00 -7.47 2.24
C ASP A 74 -1.01 -8.29 3.06
N ALA A 75 -1.35 -7.86 4.28
CA ALA A 75 -2.38 -8.49 5.10
C ALA A 75 -3.76 -8.42 4.43
N VAL A 76 -4.19 -7.24 3.96
CA VAL A 76 -5.48 -7.07 3.28
C VAL A 76 -5.50 -7.84 1.95
N SER A 77 -4.39 -7.85 1.22
CA SER A 77 -4.28 -8.61 -0.03
C SER A 77 -4.39 -10.12 0.20
N GLU A 78 -3.89 -10.64 1.31
CA GLU A 78 -4.05 -12.05 1.71
C GLU A 78 -5.51 -12.38 2.02
N VAL A 79 -6.18 -11.55 2.81
CA VAL A 79 -7.62 -11.71 3.10
C VAL A 79 -8.45 -11.65 1.82
N ALA A 80 -8.14 -10.72 0.91
CA ALA A 80 -8.83 -10.61 -0.38
C ALA A 80 -8.61 -11.85 -1.27
N LYS A 81 -7.40 -12.42 -1.30
CA LYS A 81 -7.10 -13.68 -2.03
C LYS A 81 -7.84 -14.88 -1.43
N ASN A 82 -7.98 -14.93 -0.11
CA ASN A 82 -8.74 -15.99 0.57
C ASN A 82 -10.24 -15.93 0.24
N LEU A 83 -10.77 -14.74 -0.02
CA LEU A 83 -12.17 -14.55 -0.44
C LEU A 83 -12.38 -14.85 -1.93
N ASP A 84 -11.51 -14.32 -2.80
CA ASP A 84 -11.53 -14.59 -4.24
C ASP A 84 -10.10 -14.66 -4.80
N PRO A 85 -9.60 -15.87 -5.11
CA PRO A 85 -8.27 -16.07 -5.68
C PRO A 85 -8.07 -15.41 -7.05
N LYS A 86 -9.15 -15.09 -7.80
CA LYS A 86 -9.08 -14.47 -9.13
C LYS A 86 -9.08 -12.95 -9.08
N PHE A 87 -9.30 -12.37 -7.91
CA PHE A 87 -9.48 -10.93 -7.76
C PHE A 87 -8.20 -10.14 -8.07
N LEU A 88 -7.04 -10.60 -7.58
CA LEU A 88 -5.75 -9.95 -7.79
C LEU A 88 -4.96 -10.70 -8.85
N LYS A 89 -4.52 -10.00 -9.89
CA LYS A 89 -3.56 -10.54 -10.86
C LYS A 89 -2.17 -10.65 -10.25
N GLU A 90 -1.29 -11.38 -10.92
CA GLU A 90 0.09 -11.55 -10.50
C GLU A 90 0.84 -10.21 -10.42
N GLY A 91 1.24 -9.84 -9.22
CA GLY A 91 1.91 -8.56 -8.91
C GLY A 91 0.97 -7.43 -8.48
N GLU A 92 -0.35 -7.61 -8.52
CA GLU A 92 -1.30 -6.63 -7.97
C GLU A 92 -1.45 -6.80 -6.45
N ARG A 93 -1.62 -5.67 -5.76
CA ARG A 93 -1.82 -5.60 -4.31
C ARG A 93 -2.96 -4.63 -4.00
N VAL A 94 -3.68 -4.88 -2.92
CA VAL A 94 -4.70 -3.97 -2.40
C VAL A 94 -4.02 -2.90 -1.57
N MET A 95 -4.22 -1.63 -1.93
CA MET A 95 -3.73 -0.52 -1.14
C MET A 95 -4.56 -0.32 0.13
N VAL A 96 -3.96 0.24 1.17
CA VAL A 96 -4.65 0.61 2.40
C VAL A 96 -4.64 2.13 2.54
N GLY A 97 -5.77 2.68 2.96
CA GLY A 97 -5.88 4.07 3.41
C GLY A 97 -6.30 4.11 4.87
N PHE A 98 -5.97 5.21 5.55
CA PHE A 98 -6.41 5.46 6.91
C PHE A 98 -7.35 6.66 6.95
N SER A 99 -8.38 6.59 7.78
CA SER A 99 -9.37 7.65 7.98
C SER A 99 -9.71 7.79 9.47
N GLY A 100 -10.36 8.89 9.85
CA GLY A 100 -10.73 9.17 11.24
C GLY A 100 -9.85 10.25 11.87
N PRO A 101 -9.89 10.40 13.20
CA PRO A 101 -9.20 11.48 13.89
C PRO A 101 -7.71 11.19 14.02
N PHE A 102 -6.87 12.09 13.55
CA PHE A 102 -5.40 12.01 13.65
C PHE A 102 -4.83 12.74 14.88
N GLY A 103 -5.69 13.32 15.71
CA GLY A 103 -5.30 14.10 16.88
C GLY A 103 -4.38 15.25 16.50
N PHE A 104 -3.21 15.33 17.16
CA PHE A 104 -2.19 16.35 16.91
C PHE A 104 -1.62 16.35 15.47
N HIS A 105 -1.78 15.27 14.71
CA HIS A 105 -1.30 15.19 13.32
C HIS A 105 -2.31 15.76 12.31
N ARG A 106 -3.41 16.37 12.80
CA ARG A 106 -4.30 17.19 11.98
C ARG A 106 -3.74 18.61 11.93
N VAL A 107 -3.31 19.04 10.75
CA VAL A 107 -2.57 20.29 10.56
C VAL A 107 -3.11 21.09 9.38
N THR A 108 -2.95 22.41 9.44
CA THR A 108 -3.15 23.24 8.24
C THR A 108 -1.88 23.25 7.38
N PRO A 109 -1.95 23.65 6.09
CA PRO A 109 -0.75 23.81 5.27
C PRO A 109 0.30 24.74 5.88
N ARG A 110 -0.09 25.65 6.79
CA ARG A 110 0.83 26.54 7.52
C ARG A 110 1.55 25.82 8.65
N ASP A 111 0.91 24.85 9.29
CA ASP A 111 1.44 24.11 10.44
C ASP A 111 2.21 22.84 10.03
N LEU A 112 2.27 22.53 8.73
CA LEU A 112 3.03 21.40 8.18
C LEU A 112 4.54 21.70 8.24
N MET A 113 5.10 21.56 9.44
CA MET A 113 6.51 21.81 9.74
C MET A 113 7.39 20.56 9.56
N SER A 114 8.71 20.74 9.61
CA SER A 114 9.71 19.67 9.50
C SER A 114 9.58 18.58 10.57
N SER A 115 8.94 18.87 11.70
CA SER A 115 8.65 17.90 12.76
C SER A 115 7.78 16.72 12.30
N PHE A 116 7.02 16.89 11.20
CA PHE A 116 6.15 15.84 10.66
C PHE A 116 6.82 14.99 9.57
N ILE A 117 8.10 15.22 9.25
CA ILE A 117 8.83 14.42 8.25
C ILE A 117 8.80 12.94 8.68
N GLY A 118 8.41 12.08 7.74
CA GLY A 118 8.33 10.63 7.97
C GLY A 118 7.09 10.17 8.73
N THR A 119 6.18 11.07 9.12
CA THR A 119 4.93 10.76 9.82
C THR A 119 3.71 10.87 8.90
N MET A 120 2.60 10.24 9.29
CA MET A 120 1.30 10.37 8.62
C MET A 120 0.54 11.56 9.22
N VAL A 121 0.09 12.48 8.35
CA VAL A 121 -0.65 13.68 8.75
C VAL A 121 -1.97 13.79 7.99
N CYS A 122 -2.94 14.45 8.61
CA CYS A 122 -4.20 14.85 7.97
C CYS A 122 -4.13 16.36 7.72
N VAL A 123 -4.21 16.76 6.46
CA VAL A 123 -4.12 18.17 6.04
C VAL A 123 -5.46 18.65 5.53
N GLU A 124 -5.93 19.79 6.03
CA GLU A 124 -7.16 20.43 5.58
C GLU A 124 -6.88 21.75 4.86
N GLY A 125 -7.55 21.96 3.73
CA GLY A 125 -7.37 23.17 2.94
C GLY A 125 -8.29 23.24 1.72
N ILE A 126 -8.18 24.34 0.99
CA ILE A 126 -8.95 24.59 -0.23
C ILE A 126 -8.14 24.10 -1.43
N VAL A 127 -8.80 23.33 -2.32
CA VAL A 127 -8.19 22.92 -3.59
C VAL A 127 -8.14 24.12 -4.53
N THR A 128 -6.93 24.62 -4.83
CA THR A 128 -6.74 25.80 -5.70
C THR A 128 -6.33 25.45 -7.13
N LYS A 129 -5.76 24.25 -7.36
CA LYS A 129 -5.28 23.81 -8.67
C LYS A 129 -5.34 22.29 -8.79
N CYS A 130 -5.90 21.81 -9.89
CA CYS A 130 -5.81 20.41 -10.31
C CYS A 130 -4.79 20.28 -11.44
N SER A 131 -3.88 19.30 -11.36
CA SER A 131 -2.94 18.99 -12.44
C SER A 131 -3.57 18.06 -13.48
N LEU A 132 -2.93 17.96 -14.64
CA LEU A 132 -3.30 16.98 -15.66
C LEU A 132 -2.96 15.57 -15.18
N VAL A 133 -3.85 14.62 -15.46
CA VAL A 133 -3.60 13.20 -15.21
C VAL A 133 -2.51 12.71 -16.15
N ARG A 134 -1.42 12.18 -15.59
CA ARG A 134 -0.30 11.58 -16.34
C ARG A 134 -0.16 10.11 -15.98
N PRO A 135 -0.14 9.18 -16.94
CA PRO A 135 0.09 7.77 -16.65
C PRO A 135 1.52 7.55 -16.13
N LYS A 136 1.66 6.71 -15.11
CA LYS A 136 2.94 6.29 -14.55
C LYS A 136 3.26 4.87 -15.01
N VAL A 137 4.46 4.65 -15.55
CA VAL A 137 4.94 3.31 -15.90
C VAL A 137 5.31 2.57 -14.61
N VAL A 138 4.74 1.38 -14.42
CA VAL A 138 4.98 0.55 -13.22
C VAL A 138 5.60 -0.80 -13.58
N LYS A 139 5.16 -1.42 -14.68
CA LYS A 139 5.65 -2.71 -15.16
C LYS A 139 5.62 -2.74 -16.69
N SER A 140 6.63 -3.35 -17.30
CA SER A 140 6.64 -3.71 -18.72
C SER A 140 6.82 -5.22 -18.86
N VAL A 141 6.19 -5.80 -19.88
CA VAL A 141 6.36 -7.20 -20.27
C VAL A 141 6.79 -7.21 -21.73
N HIS A 142 7.96 -7.79 -21.97
CA HIS A 142 8.60 -7.88 -23.28
C HIS A 142 8.57 -9.32 -23.74
N PHE A 143 8.45 -9.54 -25.03
CA PHE A 143 8.47 -10.86 -25.63
C PHE A 143 9.69 -10.97 -26.54
N CYS A 144 10.50 -12.01 -26.36
CA CYS A 144 11.60 -12.32 -27.26
C CYS A 144 11.13 -13.34 -28.32
N PRO A 145 11.06 -12.97 -29.61
CA PRO A 145 10.56 -13.88 -30.65
C PRO A 145 11.45 -15.10 -30.89
N VAL A 146 12.76 -14.98 -30.62
CA VAL A 146 13.74 -16.04 -30.87
C VAL A 146 13.62 -17.15 -29.83
N THR A 147 13.53 -16.77 -28.54
CA THR A 147 13.44 -17.71 -27.43
C THR A 147 11.99 -18.08 -27.09
N GLY A 148 11.01 -17.29 -27.56
CA GLY A 148 9.61 -17.41 -27.18
C GLY A 148 9.35 -17.02 -25.71
N ALA A 149 10.33 -16.43 -25.02
CA ALA A 149 10.25 -16.11 -23.61
C ALA A 149 9.68 -14.70 -23.34
N PHE A 150 9.03 -14.55 -22.20
CA PHE A 150 8.56 -13.25 -21.70
C PHE A 150 9.51 -12.72 -20.61
N LEU A 151 9.94 -11.47 -20.75
CA LEU A 151 10.73 -10.75 -19.76
C LEU A 151 9.86 -9.66 -19.12
N SER A 152 9.64 -9.73 -17.81
CA SER A 152 8.95 -8.68 -17.08
C SER A 152 9.92 -7.79 -16.31
N ARG A 153 9.76 -6.47 -16.42
CA ARG A 153 10.54 -5.48 -15.67
C ARG A 153 9.62 -4.54 -14.89
N GLU A 154 9.86 -4.44 -13.58
CA GLU A 154 9.20 -3.47 -12.71
C GLU A 154 9.99 -2.17 -12.64
N TYR A 155 9.28 -1.04 -12.64
CA TYR A 155 9.85 0.30 -12.52
C TYR A 155 9.45 0.93 -11.19
N ARG A 156 10.44 1.44 -10.47
CA ARG A 156 10.31 2.10 -9.17
C ARG A 156 10.96 3.46 -9.24
N ASP A 157 10.40 4.40 -8.50
CA ASP A 157 10.88 5.77 -8.35
C ASP A 157 10.88 6.19 -6.88
N ILE A 158 11.28 7.43 -6.58
CA ILE A 158 11.32 7.93 -5.20
C ILE A 158 9.92 8.03 -4.55
N THR A 159 8.85 7.97 -5.35
CA THR A 159 7.46 7.99 -4.87
C THR A 159 6.90 6.58 -4.63
N SER A 160 7.69 5.55 -4.89
CA SER A 160 7.32 4.15 -4.65
C SER A 160 7.61 3.77 -3.19
N PHE A 161 6.71 2.98 -2.60
CA PHE A 161 6.85 2.55 -1.20
C PHE A 161 7.95 1.51 -0.97
N VAL A 162 8.39 0.82 -2.03
CA VAL A 162 9.27 -0.35 -1.93
C VAL A 162 10.44 -0.21 -2.89
N GLY A 163 11.62 -0.49 -2.36
CA GLY A 163 12.84 -0.65 -3.14
C GLY A 163 13.49 0.65 -3.58
N LEU A 164 14.68 0.51 -4.16
CA LEU A 164 15.41 1.63 -4.72
C LEU A 164 14.82 2.04 -6.07
N PRO A 165 14.94 3.33 -6.45
CA PRO A 165 14.57 3.78 -7.78
C PRO A 165 15.31 2.98 -8.86
N THR A 166 14.57 2.55 -9.87
CA THR A 166 15.11 1.84 -11.04
C THR A 166 15.37 2.81 -12.18
N GLY A 167 16.28 2.46 -13.09
CA GLY A 167 16.40 3.19 -14.37
C GLY A 167 15.13 3.14 -15.20
N SER A 168 14.88 4.19 -15.99
CA SER A 168 13.69 4.34 -16.85
C SER A 168 13.82 3.67 -18.23
N VAL A 169 14.97 3.07 -18.53
CA VAL A 169 15.27 2.49 -19.84
C VAL A 169 14.54 1.16 -20.02
N TYR A 170 13.88 1.00 -21.17
CA TYR A 170 13.32 -0.28 -21.58
C TYR A 170 14.42 -1.25 -22.02
N PRO A 171 14.39 -2.51 -21.58
CA PRO A 171 15.31 -3.52 -22.08
C PRO A 171 15.09 -3.70 -23.59
N THR A 172 16.18 -3.68 -24.35
CA THR A 172 16.15 -3.88 -25.81
C THR A 172 16.77 -5.20 -26.24
N ARG A 173 17.57 -5.82 -25.38
CA ARG A 173 18.19 -7.12 -25.59
C ARG A 173 18.06 -7.98 -24.35
N ASP A 174 17.89 -9.28 -24.54
CA ASP A 174 17.97 -10.26 -23.46
C ASP A 174 19.42 -10.52 -23.01
N ASP A 175 19.61 -11.31 -21.96
CA ASP A 175 20.95 -11.63 -21.41
C ASP A 175 21.87 -12.33 -22.42
N ASN A 176 21.30 -12.93 -23.47
CA ASN A 176 22.00 -13.59 -24.57
C ASN A 176 22.18 -12.67 -25.79
N GLY A 177 21.72 -11.42 -25.72
CA GLY A 177 21.86 -10.42 -26.77
C GLY A 177 20.79 -10.44 -27.87
N ASN A 178 19.72 -11.23 -27.72
CA ASN A 178 18.59 -11.29 -28.66
C ASN A 178 17.59 -10.15 -28.46
#